data_AF-A0A358M5T2-F1
#
_entry.id   AF-A0A358M5T2-F1
#
_cell.length_a   1.000
_cell.length_b   1.000
_cell.length_c   1.000
_cell.angle_alpha   90.00
_cell.angle_beta   90.00
_cell.angle_gamma   90.00
#
_symmetry.space_group_name_H-M   'P 1'
#
loop_
_entity.id
_entity.type
_entity.pdbx_description
1 polymer ?
#
loop_
_entity_poly.entity_id
_entity_poly.type
_entity_poly.pdbx_seq_one_letter_code
_entity_poly.pdbx_strand_id
1 'polypeptide(L)'
;LRLAKEIDRIAVKYDVDIIVTPQYTDIRLLAENTERILVFAQHMDCLPIGRGLGSVLPEAVKAAGAKGVMLNHAEKPLDRETLVKT
;
A
#
# COMPACT_ATOMS: atom_id res chain seq x y z
N LEU A 1 -9.62 -8.75 -6.08
CA LEU A 1 -8.82 -9.36 -7.17
C LEU A 1 -9.33 -9.06 -8.60
N ARG A 2 -10.58 -9.40 -8.97
CA ARG A 2 -11.07 -9.24 -10.37
C ARG A 2 -10.81 -7.84 -10.96
N LEU A 3 -11.17 -6.80 -10.21
CA LEU A 3 -10.94 -5.41 -10.61
C LEU A 3 -9.45 -5.10 -10.81
N ALA A 4 -8.57 -5.56 -9.92
CA ALA A 4 -7.14 -5.33 -10.02
C ALA A 4 -6.54 -5.94 -11.30
N LYS A 5 -6.97 -7.14 -11.70
CA LYS A 5 -6.52 -7.76 -12.96
C LYS A 5 -6.98 -6.98 -14.20
N GLU A 6 -8.17 -6.41 -14.17
CA GLU A 6 -8.65 -5.55 -15.26
C GLU A 6 -7.84 -4.25 -15.34
N ILE A 7 -7.55 -3.62 -14.21
CA ILE A 7 -6.69 -2.44 -14.13
C ILE A 7 -5.28 -2.77 -14.63
N ASP A 8 -4.73 -3.92 -14.27
CA ASP A 8 -3.42 -4.41 -14.71
C ASP A 8 -3.34 -4.58 -16.23
N ARG A 9 -4.36 -5.20 -16.83
CA ARG A 9 -4.48 -5.31 -18.28
C ARG A 9 -4.54 -3.94 -18.96
N ILE A 10 -5.26 -2.98 -18.39
CA ILE A 10 -5.36 -1.61 -18.91
C ILE A 10 -4.02 -0.89 -18.80
N ALA A 11 -3.33 -1.02 -17.66
CA ALA A 11 -2.02 -0.43 -17.42
C ALA A 11 -1.00 -0.90 -18.49
N VAL A 12 -1.00 -2.20 -18.82
CA VAL A 12 -0.15 -2.74 -19.90
C VAL A 12 -0.57 -2.21 -21.26
N LYS A 13 -1.88 -2.24 -21.57
CA LYS A 13 -2.40 -1.84 -22.89
C LYS A 13 -2.06 -0.40 -23.25
N TYR A 14 -2.12 0.51 -22.28
CA TYR A 14 -1.91 1.94 -22.51
C TYR A 14 -0.53 2.43 -22.05
N ASP A 15 0.30 1.54 -21.53
CA ASP A 15 1.60 1.84 -20.91
C ASP A 15 1.55 3.02 -19.94
N VAL A 16 0.67 2.90 -18.95
CA VAL A 16 0.51 3.90 -17.89
C VAL A 16 0.76 3.29 -16.52
N ASP A 17 1.39 4.07 -15.65
CA ASP A 17 1.55 3.70 -14.25
C ASP A 17 0.23 3.93 -13.50
N ILE A 18 -0.28 2.86 -12.88
CA ILE A 18 -1.49 2.92 -12.07
C ILE A 18 -1.14 2.48 -10.65
N ILE A 19 -1.37 3.37 -9.69
CA ILE A 19 -1.28 3.08 -8.27
C ILE A 19 -2.66 2.65 -7.78
N VAL A 20 -2.72 1.52 -7.06
CA VAL A 20 -3.92 1.06 -6.36
C VAL A 20 -3.66 0.99 -4.86
N THR A 21 -4.65 1.40 -4.06
CA THR A 21 -4.55 1.46 -2.59
C THR A 21 -5.60 0.56 -1.93
N PRO A 22 -5.48 -0.78 -2.04
CA PRO A 22 -6.43 -1.71 -1.43
C PRO A 22 -6.35 -1.71 0.11
N GLN A 23 -7.32 -2.35 0.75
CA GLN A 23 -7.22 -2.70 2.18
C GLN A 23 -5.99 -3.58 2.44
N TYR A 24 -5.40 -3.48 3.64
CA TYR A 24 -4.16 -4.20 3.98
C TYR A 24 -4.26 -5.71 3.77
N THR A 25 -5.42 -6.29 4.07
CA THR A 25 -5.72 -7.73 3.94
C THR A 25 -5.62 -8.23 2.49
N ASP A 26 -5.72 -7.33 1.51
CA ASP A 26 -5.71 -7.66 0.09
C ASP A 26 -4.36 -7.38 -0.60
N ILE A 27 -3.40 -6.73 0.09
CA ILE A 27 -2.13 -6.32 -0.53
C ILE A 27 -1.39 -7.51 -1.12
N ARG A 28 -1.20 -8.58 -0.33
CA ARG A 28 -0.49 -9.78 -0.79
C ARG A 28 -1.19 -10.43 -1.97
N LEU A 29 -2.51 -10.61 -1.86
CA LEU A 29 -3.32 -11.20 -2.92
C LEU A 29 -3.15 -10.45 -4.24
N LEU A 30 -3.17 -9.13 -4.21
CA LEU A 30 -3.00 -8.32 -5.41
C LEU A 30 -1.55 -8.36 -5.90
N ALA A 31 -0.57 -8.13 -5.02
CA ALA A 31 0.84 -8.09 -5.39
C ALA A 31 1.34 -9.41 -6.02
N GLU A 32 0.80 -10.56 -5.61
CA GLU A 32 1.13 -11.87 -6.18
C GLU A 32 0.40 -12.18 -7.49
N ASN A 33 -0.64 -11.42 -7.85
CA ASN A 33 -1.53 -11.74 -8.98
C ASN A 33 -1.65 -10.61 -10.03
N THR A 34 -0.81 -9.59 -9.94
CA THR A 34 -0.73 -8.47 -10.90
C THR A 34 0.72 -8.09 -11.13
N GLU A 35 1.06 -7.63 -12.34
CA GLU A 35 2.46 -7.43 -12.73
C GLU A 35 2.82 -5.96 -13.01
N ARG A 36 1.88 -5.18 -13.55
CA ARG A 36 2.11 -3.81 -14.04
C ARG A 36 1.66 -2.74 -13.05
N ILE A 37 0.57 -2.96 -12.32
CA ILE A 37 0.07 -1.99 -11.33
C ILE A 37 0.96 -1.93 -10.10
N LEU A 38 0.98 -0.77 -9.46
CA LEU A 38 1.71 -0.52 -8.24
C LEU A 38 0.76 -0.62 -7.04
N VAL A 39 0.87 -1.71 -6.28
CA VAL A 39 0.06 -1.92 -5.08
C VAL A 39 0.66 -1.14 -3.91
N PHE A 40 -0.09 -0.17 -3.38
CA PHE A 40 0.32 0.67 -2.25
C PHE A 40 -0.57 0.37 -1.04
N ALA A 41 -0.03 0.43 0.17
CA ALA A 41 -0.87 0.42 1.37
C ALA A 41 -1.53 1.79 1.59
N GLN A 42 -2.70 1.78 2.21
CA GLN A 42 -3.46 3.01 2.51
C GLN A 42 -2.83 3.87 3.60
N HIS A 43 -2.01 3.28 4.48
CA HIS A 43 -1.28 3.93 5.57
C HIS A 43 -0.23 2.95 6.13
N MET A 44 0.72 3.47 6.92
CA MET A 44 1.57 2.71 7.83
C MET A 44 1.89 3.54 9.08
N ASP A 45 2.09 2.90 10.22
CA ASP A 45 2.41 3.58 11.47
C ASP A 45 3.92 3.77 11.63
N CYS A 46 4.32 4.94 12.13
CA CYS A 46 5.71 5.24 12.50
C CYS A 46 6.10 4.50 13.81
N LEU A 47 6.33 3.19 13.73
CA LEU A 47 6.66 2.37 14.89
C LEU A 47 7.83 1.42 14.57
N PRO A 48 8.78 1.23 15.51
CA PRO A 48 9.76 0.16 15.39
C PRO A 48 9.11 -1.19 15.63
N ILE A 49 9.77 -2.27 15.16
CA ILE A 49 9.40 -3.65 15.46
C ILE A 49 9.31 -3.86 16.98
N GLY A 50 8.17 -4.39 17.46
CA GLY A 50 7.96 -4.67 18.88
C GLY A 50 6.50 -4.49 19.31
N ARG A 51 6.28 -3.76 20.42
CA ARG A 51 4.93 -3.47 20.93
C ARG A 51 4.17 -2.60 19.93
N GLY A 52 3.05 -3.10 19.42
CA GLY A 52 2.25 -2.38 18.41
C GLY A 52 0.97 -3.12 18.01
N LEU A 53 0.24 -3.67 18.98
CA LEU A 53 -1.01 -4.40 18.70
C LEU A 53 -2.01 -3.49 17.95
N GLY A 54 -2.46 -3.94 16.77
CA GLY A 54 -3.39 -3.20 15.93
C GLY A 54 -2.74 -2.15 15.03
N SER A 55 -1.41 -1.99 15.07
CA SER A 55 -0.67 -1.09 14.20
C SER A 55 -0.28 -1.74 12.87
N VAL A 56 -0.11 -0.91 11.85
CA VAL A 56 0.29 -1.30 10.50
C VAL A 56 1.78 -1.03 10.33
N LEU A 57 2.59 -2.05 10.59
CA LEU A 57 4.04 -1.95 10.54
C LEU A 57 4.58 -1.80 9.09
N PRO A 58 5.53 -0.88 8.81
CA PRO A 58 6.15 -0.72 7.49
C PRO A 58 6.74 -2.02 6.92
N GLU A 59 7.42 -2.81 7.76
CA GLU A 59 8.03 -4.08 7.37
C GLU A 59 6.98 -5.11 6.96
N ALA A 60 5.82 -5.12 7.63
CA ALA A 60 4.71 -6.02 7.28
C ALA A 60 4.10 -5.64 5.92
N VAL A 61 3.91 -4.33 5.69
CA VAL A 61 3.44 -3.81 4.39
C VAL A 61 4.40 -4.18 3.27
N LYS A 62 5.71 -4.00 3.49
CA LYS A 62 6.74 -4.38 2.53
C LYS A 62 6.75 -5.89 2.27
N ALA A 63 6.66 -6.71 3.31
CA ALA A 63 6.62 -8.17 3.21
C ALA A 63 5.34 -8.71 2.56
N ALA A 64 4.25 -7.94 2.56
CA ALA A 64 3.05 -8.24 1.79
C ALA A 64 3.20 -7.94 0.29
N GLY A 65 4.28 -7.29 -0.14
CA GLY A 65 4.54 -7.00 -1.56
C GLY A 65 4.15 -5.60 -2.01
N ALA A 66 3.75 -4.71 -1.09
CA ALA A 66 3.47 -3.33 -1.44
C ALA A 66 4.72 -2.61 -2.00
N LYS A 67 4.50 -1.75 -2.99
CA LYS A 67 5.52 -0.90 -3.63
C LYS A 67 5.65 0.46 -2.94
N GLY A 68 4.67 0.87 -2.15
CA GLY A 68 4.67 2.11 -1.40
C GLY A 68 3.51 2.20 -0.42
N VAL A 69 3.39 3.37 0.19
CA VAL A 69 2.35 3.73 1.16
C VAL A 69 1.85 5.13 0.85
N MET A 70 0.55 5.35 1.01
CA MET A 70 0.00 6.70 1.12
C MET A 70 0.07 7.16 2.57
N LEU A 71 0.50 8.40 2.80
CA LEU A 71 0.60 9.00 4.13
C LEU A 71 -0.19 10.31 4.15
N ASN A 72 -0.69 10.66 5.35
CA ASN A 72 -1.35 11.94 5.60
C ASN A 72 -2.58 12.21 4.71
N HIS A 73 -3.36 11.16 4.42
CA HIS A 73 -4.65 11.32 3.74
C HIS A 73 -5.61 12.13 4.63
N ALA A 74 -6.57 12.86 4.05
CA ALA A 74 -7.51 13.68 4.81
C ALA A 74 -8.31 12.87 5.87
N GLU A 75 -8.56 11.59 5.60
CA GLU A 75 -9.23 10.64 6.52
C GLU A 75 -8.28 9.95 7.51
N LYS A 76 -6.96 10.14 7.36
CA LYS A 76 -5.91 9.61 8.25
C LYS A 76 -4.76 10.63 8.34
N PRO A 77 -5.03 11.82 8.91
CA PRO A 77 -4.03 12.87 9.00
C PRO A 77 -2.91 12.46 9.96
N LEU A 78 -1.69 12.90 9.64
CA LEU A 78 -0.52 12.77 10.50
C LEU A 78 -0.07 14.16 10.92
N ASP A 79 0.34 14.31 12.18
CA ASP A 79 1.03 15.51 12.59
C ASP A 79 2.41 15.59 11.88
N ARG A 80 2.98 16.80 11.86
CA ARG A 80 4.24 17.07 11.15
C ARG A 80 5.40 16.24 11.69
N GLU A 81 5.46 16.00 13.00
CA GLU A 81 6.55 15.26 13.62
C GLU A 81 6.49 13.78 13.21
N THR A 82 5.29 13.19 13.24
CA THR A 82 5.05 11.82 12.80
C THR A 82 5.37 11.67 11.31
N LEU A 83 4.87 12.59 10.46
CA LEU A 83 5.05 12.50 9.01
C LEU A 83 6.53 12.50 8.60
N VAL A 84 7.38 13.28 9.29
CA VAL A 84 8.83 13.33 9.02
C VAL A 84 9.55 12.05 9.42
N LYS A 85 9.00 11.26 10.35
CA LYS A 85 9.62 10.02 10.85
C LYS A 85 9.18 8.76 10.08
N THR A 86 7.99 8.77 9.49
CA THR A 86 7.50 7.74 8.54
C THR A 86 8.29 7.75 7.24
#